data_AF-A0A151F470-F1
#
_entry.id   AF-A0A151F470-F1
#
_cell.length_a   1.000
_cell.length_b   1.000
_cell.length_c   1.000
_cell.angle_alpha   90.00
_cell.angle_beta   90.00
_cell.angle_gamma   90.00
#
_symmetry.space_group_name_H-M   'P 1'
#
loop_
_entity.id
_entity.type
_entity.pdbx_description
1 polymer ?
#
loop_
_entity_poly.entity_id
_entity_poly.type
_entity_poly.pdbx_seq_one_letter_code
_entity_poly.pdbx_strand_id
1 'polypeptide(L)'
;MTEKTGKAEKTEKTEKMPFPTAPIVRLMKGHLDKDKIIKREVKEGMNKWLGDMCAKVTKKMNEKPYTTVDLHTFKEAIQVYNDVEEMEKEKERVVANLEKIKQDCDALIRDLDRKFKF
;
A
#
# COMPACT_ATOMS: atom_id res chain seq x y z
N MET A 1 -32.57 49.56 8.26
CA MET A 1 -32.61 48.88 6.96
C MET A 1 -31.20 48.52 6.55
N THR A 2 -30.89 47.23 6.71
CA THR A 2 -29.87 46.43 6.01
C THR A 2 -28.44 46.96 5.86
N GLU A 3 -27.60 46.52 6.81
CA GLU A 3 -26.19 46.20 6.62
C GLU A 3 -26.01 45.24 5.43
N LYS A 4 -25.14 45.59 4.48
CA LYS A 4 -24.63 44.65 3.47
C LYS A 4 -23.20 44.29 3.84
N THR A 5 -23.08 43.22 4.61
CA THR A 5 -21.83 42.54 4.91
C THR A 5 -21.33 41.89 3.61
N GLY A 6 -20.34 42.51 2.97
CA GLY A 6 -19.59 41.94 1.87
C GLY A 6 -18.74 40.78 2.38
N LYS A 7 -19.30 39.57 2.31
CA LYS A 7 -18.58 38.33 2.59
C LYS A 7 -17.66 38.06 1.39
N ALA A 8 -16.41 38.47 1.50
CA ALA A 8 -15.36 38.14 0.55
C ALA A 8 -15.29 36.62 0.39
N GLU A 9 -15.64 36.15 -0.82
CA GLU A 9 -15.54 34.77 -1.24
C GLU A 9 -14.07 34.34 -1.16
N LYS A 10 -13.77 33.43 -0.22
CA LYS A 10 -12.55 32.63 -0.29
C LYS A 10 -12.69 31.73 -1.50
N THR A 11 -12.00 32.10 -2.57
CA THR A 11 -11.78 31.24 -3.73
C THR A 11 -10.86 30.09 -3.30
N GLU A 12 -11.44 29.05 -2.68
CA GLU A 12 -10.75 27.77 -2.53
C GLU A 12 -10.49 27.24 -3.94
N LYS A 13 -9.22 27.23 -4.35
CA LYS A 13 -8.77 26.44 -5.49
C LYS A 13 -9.18 24.99 -5.21
N THR A 14 -10.29 24.54 -5.79
CA THR A 14 -10.68 23.14 -5.78
C THR A 14 -9.62 22.39 -6.56
N GLU A 15 -8.63 21.84 -5.85
CA GLU A 15 -7.69 20.88 -6.44
C GLU A 15 -8.51 19.81 -7.16
N LYS A 16 -8.31 19.69 -8.47
CA LYS A 16 -9.04 18.74 -9.30
C LYS A 16 -8.58 17.34 -8.89
N MET A 17 -9.45 16.64 -8.17
CA MET A 17 -9.17 15.28 -7.71
C MET A 17 -8.98 14.33 -8.90
N PRO A 18 -8.03 13.37 -8.83
CA PRO A 18 -7.77 12.40 -9.89
C PRO A 18 -9.00 11.58 -10.30
N PHE A 19 -9.86 11.27 -9.34
CA PHE A 19 -11.05 10.44 -9.56
C PHE A 19 -12.34 11.07 -9.01
N PRO A 20 -13.52 10.61 -9.46
CA PRO A 20 -14.78 10.93 -8.81
C PRO A 20 -14.80 10.38 -7.37
N THR A 21 -15.09 11.25 -6.39
CA THR A 21 -15.01 10.86 -4.96
C THR A 21 -16.18 9.97 -4.52
N ALA A 22 -17.37 10.12 -5.13
CA ALA A 22 -18.56 9.38 -4.72
C ALA A 22 -18.46 7.84 -4.91
N PRO A 23 -17.95 7.31 -6.05
CA PRO A 23 -17.68 5.89 -6.21
C PRO A 23 -16.69 5.34 -5.17
N ILE A 24 -15.60 6.07 -4.90
CA ILE A 24 -14.60 5.69 -3.89
C ILE A 24 -15.26 5.57 -2.51
N VAL A 25 -16.04 6.58 -2.10
CA VAL A 25 -16.76 6.57 -0.82
C VAL A 25 -17.75 5.41 -0.72
N ARG A 26 -18.43 5.08 -1.83
CA ARG A 26 -19.36 3.94 -1.86
C ARG A 26 -18.63 2.61 -1.65
N LEU A 27 -17.48 2.43 -2.30
CA LEU A 27 -16.65 1.26 -2.11
C LEU A 27 -16.16 1.16 -0.67
N MET A 28 -15.64 2.27 -0.10
CA MET A 28 -15.19 2.31 1.30
C MET A 28 -16.31 1.92 2.28
N LYS A 29 -17.53 2.44 2.09
CA LYS A 29 -18.68 2.09 2.94
C LYS A 29 -19.12 0.63 2.81
N GLY A 30 -18.78 -0.06 1.72
CA GLY A 30 -19.02 -1.50 1.58
C GLY A 30 -18.14 -2.36 2.49
N HIS A 31 -17.01 -1.83 2.96
CA HIS A 31 -16.03 -2.55 3.79
C HIS A 31 -15.89 -1.97 5.22
N LEU A 32 -16.58 -0.86 5.52
CA LEU A 32 -16.61 -0.25 6.84
C LEU A 32 -17.92 -0.58 7.56
N ASP A 33 -17.89 -0.58 8.90
CA ASP A 33 -19.10 -0.71 9.71
C ASP A 33 -20.10 0.40 9.41
N LYS A 34 -21.40 0.08 9.52
CA LYS A 34 -22.50 0.96 9.06
C LYS A 34 -22.57 2.30 9.78
N ASP A 35 -22.04 2.37 10.99
CA ASP A 35 -22.00 3.55 11.85
C ASP A 35 -20.78 4.45 11.60
N LYS A 36 -19.80 4.00 10.80
CA LYS A 36 -18.58 4.77 10.54
C LYS A 36 -18.82 5.92 9.57
N ILE A 37 -18.44 7.12 10.01
CA ILE A 37 -18.49 8.35 9.21
C ILE A 37 -17.12 8.67 8.63
N ILE A 38 -17.05 8.79 7.30
CA ILE A 38 -15.81 9.14 6.59
C ILE A 38 -15.67 10.66 6.52
N LYS A 39 -14.65 11.21 7.18
CA LYS A 39 -14.31 12.64 7.16
C LYS A 39 -13.81 13.09 5.77
N ARG A 40 -13.87 14.39 5.49
CA ARG A 40 -13.49 14.97 4.18
C ARG A 40 -12.05 14.64 3.82
N GLU A 41 -11.13 14.82 4.77
CA GLU A 41 -9.69 14.60 4.61
C GLU A 41 -9.37 13.15 4.21
N VAL A 42 -10.11 12.18 4.76
CA VAL A 42 -9.95 10.77 4.41
C VAL A 42 -10.39 10.49 2.97
N LYS A 43 -11.46 11.14 2.51
CA LYS A 43 -11.94 11.01 1.12
C LYS A 43 -10.93 11.58 0.15
N GLU A 44 -10.40 12.76 0.45
CA GLU A 44 -9.38 13.44 -0.35
C GLU A 44 -8.07 12.65 -0.36
N GLY A 45 -7.63 12.17 0.80
CA GLY A 45 -6.43 11.33 0.94
C GLY A 45 -6.55 10.02 0.16
N MET A 46 -7.68 9.32 0.26
CA MET A 46 -7.92 8.09 -0.51
C MET A 46 -7.90 8.36 -2.02
N ASN A 47 -8.50 9.46 -2.46
CA ASN A 47 -8.53 9.82 -3.88
C ASN A 47 -7.14 10.10 -4.43
N LYS A 48 -6.34 10.90 -3.71
CA LYS A 48 -4.94 11.18 -4.07
C LYS A 48 -4.10 9.90 -4.07
N TRP A 49 -4.24 9.06 -3.04
CA TRP A 49 -3.51 7.79 -2.94
C TRP A 49 -3.82 6.83 -4.10
N LEU A 50 -5.09 6.69 -4.48
CA LEU A 50 -5.48 5.91 -5.67
C LEU A 50 -4.87 6.50 -6.95
N GLY A 51 -4.79 7.83 -7.04
CA GLY A 51 -4.16 8.53 -8.18
C GLY A 51 -2.68 8.19 -8.29
N ASP A 52 -1.97 8.28 -7.16
CA ASP A 52 -0.56 7.94 -7.06
C ASP A 52 -0.31 6.45 -7.36
N MET A 53 -1.20 5.56 -6.90
CA MET A 53 -1.12 4.14 -7.18
C MET A 53 -1.28 3.85 -8.67
N CYS A 54 -2.29 4.46 -9.31
CA CYS A 54 -2.50 4.36 -10.75
C CYS A 54 -1.25 4.85 -11.50
N ALA A 55 -0.70 6.01 -11.12
CA ALA A 55 0.52 6.55 -11.72
C ALA A 55 1.73 5.61 -11.55
N LYS A 56 1.90 4.96 -10.40
CA LYS A 56 2.97 3.98 -10.18
C LYS A 56 2.83 2.77 -11.07
N VAL A 57 1.64 2.17 -11.14
CA VAL A 57 1.36 1.01 -12.01
C VAL A 57 1.57 1.39 -13.47
N THR A 58 1.09 2.56 -13.91
CA THR A 58 1.29 3.03 -15.30
C THR A 58 2.76 3.28 -15.62
N LYS A 59 3.55 3.87 -14.71
CA LYS A 59 5.00 4.00 -14.91
C LYS A 59 5.67 2.65 -15.08
N LYS A 60 5.27 1.65 -14.28
CA LYS A 60 5.79 0.28 -14.40
C LYS A 60 5.42 -0.36 -15.74
N MET A 61 4.18 -0.19 -16.20
CA MET A 61 3.76 -0.66 -17.52
C MET A 61 4.57 0.00 -18.65
N ASN A 62 4.94 1.27 -18.50
CA ASN A 62 5.71 2.04 -19.47
C ASN A 62 7.21 1.68 -19.51
N GLU A 63 7.71 0.85 -18.59
CA GLU A 63 9.10 0.36 -18.67
C GLU A 63 9.31 -0.59 -19.85
N LYS A 64 8.24 -1.18 -20.39
CA LYS A 64 8.34 -2.06 -21.55
C LYS A 64 8.46 -1.26 -22.84
N PRO A 65 9.29 -1.70 -23.80
CA PRO A 65 9.54 -0.98 -25.06
C PRO A 65 8.39 -1.11 -26.07
N TYR A 66 7.29 -1.77 -25.71
CA TYR A 66 6.15 -2.00 -26.59
C TYR A 66 5.22 -0.78 -26.61
N THR A 67 4.71 -0.46 -27.80
CA THR A 67 3.78 0.65 -28.02
C THR A 67 2.38 0.39 -27.46
N THR A 68 2.00 -0.89 -27.32
CA THR A 68 0.70 -1.31 -26.80
C THR A 68 0.87 -1.88 -25.39
N VAL A 69 0.07 -1.38 -24.45
CA VAL A 69 -0.06 -1.95 -23.10
C VAL A 69 -1.15 -3.03 -23.13
N ASP A 70 -0.75 -4.29 -22.97
CA ASP A 70 -1.65 -5.44 -22.93
C ASP A 70 -1.99 -5.89 -21.50
N LEU A 71 -2.96 -6.80 -21.38
CA LEU A 71 -3.38 -7.35 -20.08
C LEU A 71 -2.23 -8.07 -19.37
N HIS A 72 -1.30 -8.67 -20.10
CA HIS A 72 -0.13 -9.32 -19.54
C HIS A 72 0.80 -8.30 -18.86
N THR A 73 1.07 -7.17 -19.51
CA THR A 73 1.84 -6.05 -18.97
C THR A 73 1.17 -5.42 -17.75
N PHE A 74 -0.15 -5.31 -17.75
CA PHE A 74 -0.90 -4.89 -16.56
C PHE A 74 -0.73 -5.88 -15.40
N LYS A 75 -0.91 -7.19 -15.64
CA LYS A 75 -0.78 -8.23 -14.61
C LYS A 75 0.61 -8.23 -13.97
N GLU A 76 1.66 -8.11 -14.75
CA GLU A 76 3.03 -8.01 -14.23
C GLU A 76 3.25 -6.73 -13.43
N ALA A 77 2.69 -5.60 -13.87
CA ALA A 77 2.84 -4.32 -13.16
C ALA A 77 2.13 -4.31 -11.79
N ILE A 78 1.02 -5.03 -11.64
CA ILE A 78 0.30 -5.15 -10.37
C ILE A 78 0.82 -6.29 -9.48
N GLN A 79 1.58 -7.24 -10.04
CA GLN A 79 2.05 -8.43 -9.33
C GLN A 79 2.82 -8.07 -8.06
N VAL A 80 3.69 -7.07 -8.12
CA VAL A 80 4.45 -6.58 -6.95
C VAL A 80 3.55 -6.17 -5.78
N TYR A 81 2.31 -5.73 -6.05
CA TYR A 81 1.36 -5.32 -5.02
C TYR A 81 0.50 -6.48 -4.51
N ASN A 82 0.26 -7.50 -5.33
CA ASN A 82 -0.46 -8.72 -4.91
C ASN A 82 0.45 -9.62 -4.07
N ASP A 83 1.73 -9.68 -4.42
CA ASP A 83 2.69 -10.58 -3.80
C ASP A 83 3.17 -10.04 -2.43
N VAL A 84 2.83 -8.82 -2.02
CA VAL A 84 3.32 -8.21 -0.75
C VAL A 84 2.92 -9.06 0.46
N GLU A 85 1.67 -9.54 0.52
CA GLU A 85 1.21 -10.36 1.65
C GLU A 85 1.86 -11.75 1.65
N GLU A 86 2.12 -12.33 0.47
CA GLU A 86 2.83 -13.60 0.36
C GLU A 86 4.32 -13.43 0.70
N MET A 87 4.93 -12.33 0.27
CA MET A 87 6.32 -12.00 0.52
C MET A 87 6.59 -11.77 2.02
N GLU A 88 5.66 -11.16 2.76
CA GLU A 88 5.82 -11.01 4.21
C GLU A 88 5.74 -12.37 4.93
N LYS A 89 4.83 -13.26 4.50
CA LYS A 89 4.77 -14.64 5.04
C LYS A 89 6.03 -15.44 4.70
N GLU A 90 6.54 -15.30 3.48
CA GLU A 90 7.79 -15.97 3.09
C GLU A 90 8.98 -15.45 3.88
N LYS A 91 9.03 -14.13 4.14
CA LYS A 91 10.05 -13.52 4.99
C LYS A 91 9.99 -14.07 6.42
N GLU A 92 8.82 -14.15 7.04
CA GLU A 92 8.65 -14.78 8.36
C GLU A 92 9.13 -16.23 8.37
N ARG A 93 8.76 -17.01 7.34
CA ARG A 93 9.22 -18.40 7.18
C ARG A 93 10.75 -18.49 7.09
N VAL A 94 11.38 -17.63 6.29
CA VAL A 94 12.84 -17.61 6.11
C VAL A 94 13.53 -17.23 7.42
N VAL A 95 13.03 -16.23 8.14
CA VAL A 95 13.57 -15.84 9.45
C VAL A 95 13.50 -16.99 10.45
N ALA A 96 12.35 -17.66 10.56
CA ALA A 96 12.19 -18.81 11.44
C ALA A 96 13.16 -19.96 11.11
N ASN A 97 13.40 -20.22 9.82
CA ASN A 97 14.39 -21.20 9.39
C ASN A 97 15.82 -20.79 9.75
N LEU A 98 16.18 -19.51 9.60
CA LEU A 98 17.49 -19.00 10.00
C LEU A 98 17.71 -19.08 11.51
N GLU A 99 16.69 -18.79 12.30
CA GLU A 99 16.74 -18.94 13.77
C GLU A 99 16.97 -20.39 14.18
N LYS A 100 16.30 -21.33 13.50
CA LYS A 100 16.50 -22.77 13.74
C LYS A 100 17.94 -23.19 13.42
N ILE A 101 18.47 -22.77 12.26
CA ILE A 101 19.86 -23.06 11.88
C ILE A 101 20.83 -22.49 12.92
N LYS A 102 20.58 -21.28 13.42
CA LYS A 102 21.39 -20.68 14.48
C LYS A 102 21.36 -21.52 15.75
N GLN A 103 20.18 -21.97 16.18
CA GLN A 103 20.04 -22.84 17.36
C GLN A 103 20.79 -24.17 17.19
N ASP A 104 20.75 -24.74 15.98
CA ASP A 104 21.50 -25.95 15.64
C ASP A 104 23.01 -25.70 15.72
N CYS A 105 23.50 -24.57 15.20
CA CYS A 105 24.90 -24.15 15.36
C CYS A 105 25.29 -23.96 16.84
N ASP A 106 24.46 -23.30 17.63
CA ASP A 106 24.69 -23.08 19.06
C ASP A 106 24.71 -24.40 19.86
N ALA A 107 23.94 -25.39 19.44
CA ALA A 107 23.96 -26.74 20.02
C ALA A 107 25.27 -27.47 19.68
N LEU A 108 25.71 -27.40 18.42
CA LEU A 108 26.99 -27.98 17.98
C LEU A 108 28.18 -27.36 18.72
N ILE A 109 28.17 -26.04 18.93
CA ILE A 109 29.20 -25.34 19.74
C ILE A 109 29.21 -25.88 21.18
N ARG A 110 28.04 -25.96 21.83
CA ARG A 110 27.92 -26.49 23.20
C ARG A 110 28.39 -27.94 23.33
N ASP A 111 28.20 -28.74 22.28
CA ASP A 111 28.63 -30.14 22.28
C ASP A 111 30.14 -30.27 22.05
N LEU A 112 30.73 -29.40 21.22
CA LEU A 112 32.18 -29.27 21.09
C LEU A 112 32.82 -28.85 22.42
N ASP A 113 32.29 -27.80 23.05
CA ASP A 113 32.79 -27.33 24.34
C ASP A 113 32.68 -28.40 25.43
N ARG A 114 31.63 -29.24 25.41
CA ARG A 114 31.52 -30.37 26.34
C ARG A 114 32.53 -31.48 26.08
N LYS A 115 32.82 -31.79 24.81
CA LYS A 115 33.74 -32.87 24.43
C LYS A 115 35.21 -32.48 24.54
N PHE A 116 35.54 -31.20 24.36
CA PHE A 116 36.92 -30.71 24.27
C PHE A 116 37.32 -29.77 25.41
N LYS A 117 36.58 -29.77 26.53
CA LYS A 117 37.03 -29.14 27.78
C LYS A 117 38.19 -29.93 28.37
N PHE A 118 39.40 -29.35 28.28
CA PHE A 118 40.57 -29.73 29.07
C PHE A 118 40.39 -29.33 30.54
#